data_AF-A0A6P0TJZ4-F1
#
_entry.id   AF-A0A6P0TJZ4-F1
#
_cell.length_a   1.000
_cell.length_b   1.000
_cell.length_c   1.000
_cell.angle_alpha   90.00
_cell.angle_beta   90.00
_cell.angle_gamma   90.00
#
_symmetry.space_group_name_H-M   'P 1'
#
loop_
_entity.id
_entity.type
_entity.pdbx_description
1 polymer ?
#
loop_
_entity_poly.entity_id
_entity_poly.type
_entity_poly.pdbx_seq_one_letter_code
_entity_poly.pdbx_strand_id
1 'polypeptide(L)'
;VPNDETGRKGRLLRERGYAEVVPVVGQYEMDDEDGLTLVTEYETMSSVERFWFASPDLRFRSSTVKRFGGLNTASFCAETRVPEEATIEDTQLTEEQDQAVAASRDLYSALGW
;
A
#
# COMPACT_ATOMS: atom_id res chain seq x y z
N VAL A 1 9.72 13.39 5.59
CA VAL A 1 10.05 14.68 6.25
C VAL A 1 8.75 15.38 6.62
N PRO A 2 8.34 15.30 7.89
CA PRO A 2 7.20 16.05 8.39
C PRO A 2 7.27 17.53 8.07
N ASN A 3 6.12 18.17 7.83
CA ASN A 3 6.04 19.62 7.62
C ASN A 3 5.33 20.36 8.78
N ASP A 4 4.92 19.65 9.82
CA ASP A 4 4.29 20.19 11.02
C ASP A 4 4.71 19.42 12.28
N GLU A 5 4.24 19.88 13.44
CA GLU A 5 4.51 19.25 14.74
C GLU A 5 3.76 17.94 14.96
N THR A 6 2.68 17.69 14.21
CA THR A 6 1.89 16.47 14.34
C THR A 6 2.62 15.25 13.78
N GLY A 7 3.54 15.46 12.83
CA GLY A 7 4.24 14.38 12.14
C GLY A 7 3.37 13.67 11.09
N ARG A 8 2.07 13.95 11.06
CA ARG A 8 1.07 13.24 10.24
C ARG A 8 1.09 13.61 8.78
N LYS A 9 1.79 14.67 8.38
CA LYS A 9 1.90 15.07 6.98
C LYS A 9 3.28 15.63 6.65
N GLY A 10 3.63 15.56 5.38
CA GLY A 10 4.89 16.11 4.91
C GLY A 10 5.31 15.58 3.55
N ARG A 11 6.63 15.50 3.36
CA ARG A 11 7.27 15.11 2.10
C ARG A 11 7.89 13.73 2.19
N LEU A 12 7.61 12.85 1.24
CA LEU A 12 8.26 11.56 1.08
C LEU A 12 9.38 11.68 0.05
N LEU A 13 10.61 11.50 0.52
CA LEU A 13 11.77 11.45 -0.37
C LEU A 13 11.87 10.05 -0.93
N ARG A 14 11.97 9.94 -2.25
CA ARG A 14 12.25 8.69 -2.94
C ARG A 14 13.58 8.83 -3.66
N GLU A 15 14.31 7.73 -3.75
CA GLU A 15 15.44 7.68 -4.68
C GLU A 15 14.96 7.95 -6.10
N ARG A 16 15.82 8.52 -6.95
CA ARG A 16 15.48 8.77 -8.35
C ARG A 16 15.08 7.44 -8.99
N GLY A 17 13.83 7.35 -9.47
CA GLY A 17 13.36 6.17 -10.20
C GLY A 17 14.14 5.97 -11.51
N TYR A 18 14.05 4.76 -12.08
CA TYR A 18 14.76 4.35 -13.29
C TYR A 18 14.41 5.14 -14.57
N ALA A 19 13.38 5.99 -14.56
CA ALA A 19 12.85 6.63 -15.77
C ALA A 19 12.88 8.17 -15.76
N GLU A 20 13.17 8.84 -14.64
CA GLU A 20 12.88 10.27 -14.49
C GLU A 20 14.10 11.09 -14.05
N VAL A 21 14.40 12.12 -14.84
CA VAL A 21 15.56 13.00 -14.69
C VAL A 21 15.38 14.00 -13.52
N VAL A 22 14.15 14.23 -13.07
CA VAL A 22 13.80 15.20 -12.01
C VAL A 22 13.41 14.47 -10.73
N PRO A 23 13.97 14.84 -9.57
CA PRO A 23 13.54 14.28 -8.29
C PRO A 23 12.10 14.70 -8.01
N VAL A 24 11.18 13.75 -7.98
CA VAL A 24 9.81 14.00 -7.53
C VAL A 24 9.70 13.72 -6.04
N VAL A 25 9.33 14.76 -5.30
CA VAL A 25 9.08 14.66 -3.87
C VAL A 25 7.59 14.38 -3.68
N GLY A 26 7.27 13.17 -3.23
CA GLY A 26 5.89 12.82 -2.90
C GLY A 26 5.41 13.58 -1.67
N GLN A 27 4.11 13.75 -1.53
CA GLN A 27 3.46 14.28 -0.34
C GLN A 27 2.76 13.15 0.39
N TYR A 28 2.96 13.05 1.70
CA TYR A 28 2.25 12.08 2.52
C TYR A 28 1.36 12.78 3.54
N GLU A 29 0.24 12.13 3.89
CA GLU A 29 -0.70 12.56 4.91
C GLU A 29 -1.36 11.34 5.57
N MET A 30 -1.47 11.35 6.89
CA MET A 30 -2.21 10.35 7.66
C MET A 30 -3.62 10.88 7.93
N ASP A 31 -4.63 10.21 7.39
CA ASP A 31 -6.05 10.54 7.61
C ASP A 31 -6.50 10.20 9.04
N ASP A 32 -7.70 10.60 9.44
CA ASP A 32 -8.21 10.42 10.80
C ASP A 32 -8.42 8.94 11.20
N GLU A 33 -8.41 8.01 10.23
CA GLU A 33 -8.53 6.56 10.42
C GLU A 33 -7.15 5.85 10.42
N ASP A 34 -6.07 6.62 10.56
CA ASP A 34 -4.67 6.16 10.49
C ASP A 34 -4.30 5.50 9.15
N GLY A 35 -5.02 5.86 8.07
CA GLY A 35 -4.63 5.56 6.70
C GLY A 35 -3.57 6.52 6.18
N LEU A 36 -2.54 5.99 5.53
CA LEU A 36 -1.49 6.77 4.87
C LEU A 36 -1.90 7.06 3.42
N THR A 37 -2.08 8.33 3.07
CA THR A 37 -2.21 8.79 1.69
C THR A 37 -0.87 9.29 1.17
N LEU A 38 -0.47 8.82 0.00
CA LEU A 38 0.71 9.26 -0.74
C LEU A 38 0.27 9.84 -2.09
N VAL A 39 0.60 11.11 -2.30
CA VAL A 39 0.37 11.81 -3.56
C VAL A 39 1.71 12.05 -4.23
N THR A 40 1.84 11.64 -5.49
CA THR A 40 3.03 11.90 -6.31
C THR A 40 2.58 12.57 -7.60
N GLU A 41 3.08 13.77 -7.85
CA GLU A 41 2.77 14.54 -9.06
C GLU A 41 4.01 14.65 -9.94
N TYR A 42 3.85 14.24 -11.18
CA TYR A 42 4.78 14.42 -12.29
C TYR A 42 4.20 15.45 -13.26
N GLU A 43 5.02 15.97 -14.16
CA GLU A 43 4.58 16.94 -15.17
C GLU A 43 3.42 16.41 -16.05
N THR A 44 3.38 15.11 -16.32
CA THR A 44 2.39 14.49 -17.21
C THR A 44 1.50 13.43 -16.54
N MET A 45 1.73 13.15 -15.25
CA MET A 45 1.11 12.04 -14.53
C MET A 45 0.93 12.37 -13.05
N SER A 46 -0.17 11.94 -12.45
CA SER A 46 -0.36 12.02 -11.00
C SER A 46 -0.74 10.64 -10.46
N SER A 47 -0.14 10.23 -9.36
CA SER A 47 -0.53 9.04 -8.60
C SER A 47 -1.05 9.43 -7.23
N VAL A 48 -2.15 8.83 -6.81
CA VAL A 48 -2.68 8.90 -5.44
C VAL A 48 -2.82 7.48 -4.92
N GLU A 49 -2.22 7.20 -3.79
CA GLU A 49 -2.21 5.87 -3.16
C GLU A 49 -2.65 5.99 -1.70
N ARG A 50 -3.59 5.17 -1.23
CA ARG A 50 -3.96 5.05 0.18
C ARG A 50 -3.57 3.67 0.69
N PHE A 51 -2.92 3.63 1.84
CA PHE A 51 -2.49 2.42 2.54
C PHE A 51 -3.16 2.39 3.92
N TRP A 52 -3.66 1.24 4.34
CA TRP A 52 -4.20 1.07 5.70
C TRP A 52 -4.08 -0.38 6.13
N PHE A 53 -4.07 -0.61 7.44
CA PHE A 53 -4.05 -1.94 8.02
C PHE A 53 -5.46 -2.32 8.47
N ALA A 54 -6.01 -3.38 7.89
CA ALA A 54 -7.27 -3.97 8.36
C ALA A 54 -7.06 -4.83 9.62
N SER A 55 -5.83 -5.32 9.79
CA SER A 55 -5.35 -6.00 10.99
C SER A 55 -3.82 -5.86 11.08
N PRO A 56 -3.16 -6.26 12.18
CA PRO A 56 -1.69 -6.20 12.31
C PRO A 56 -0.90 -6.92 11.19
N ASP A 57 -1.55 -7.89 10.54
CA ASP A 57 -0.96 -8.76 9.52
C ASP A 57 -1.57 -8.59 8.13
N LEU A 58 -2.54 -7.69 7.94
CA LEU A 58 -3.19 -7.45 6.66
C LEU A 58 -3.18 -5.95 6.32
N ARG A 59 -2.41 -5.60 5.30
CA ARG A 59 -2.35 -4.27 4.71
C ARG A 59 -3.15 -4.23 3.41
N PHE A 60 -4.00 -3.24 3.27
CA PHE A 60 -4.62 -2.89 2.00
C PHE A 60 -3.96 -1.66 1.38
N ARG A 61 -4.00 -1.62 0.06
CA ARG A 61 -3.59 -0.47 -0.73
C ARG A 61 -4.54 -0.26 -1.90
N SER A 62 -5.04 0.96 -2.03
CA SER A 62 -5.74 1.41 -3.23
C SER A 62 -4.92 2.50 -3.90
N SER A 63 -4.94 2.54 -5.22
CA SER A 63 -4.21 3.56 -5.97
C SER A 63 -4.94 3.96 -7.24
N THR A 64 -4.75 5.20 -7.65
CA THR A 64 -5.15 5.69 -8.97
C THR A 64 -4.01 6.47 -9.58
N VAL A 65 -3.71 6.11 -10.81
CA VAL A 65 -2.76 6.78 -11.68
C VAL A 65 -3.54 7.48 -12.77
N LYS A 66 -3.32 8.78 -12.91
CA LYS A 66 -3.89 9.61 -13.98
C LYS A 66 -2.76 10.10 -14.87
N ARG A 67 -2.91 9.98 -16.19
CA ARG A 67 -1.99 10.57 -17.18
C ARG A 67 -2.73 11.61 -18.01
N PHE A 68 -2.10 12.76 -18.23
CA PHE A 68 -2.71 13.81 -19.04
C PHE A 68 -2.89 13.34 -20.49
N GLY A 69 -4.12 13.36 -20.99
CA GLY A 69 -4.46 12.91 -22.35
C GLY A 69 -4.52 11.39 -22.55
N GLY A 70 -4.57 10.59 -21.48
CA GLY A 70 -4.54 9.13 -21.56
C GLY A 70 -5.52 8.40 -20.63
N LEU A 71 -5.27 7.10 -20.43
CA LEU A 71 -6.05 6.20 -19.58
C LEU A 71 -5.73 6.42 -18.09
N ASN A 72 -6.75 6.36 -17.26
CA ASN A 72 -6.60 6.28 -15.81
C ASN A 72 -6.57 4.81 -15.38
N THR A 73 -5.59 4.44 -14.57
CA THR A 73 -5.47 3.08 -14.02
C THR A 73 -5.74 3.14 -12.53
N ALA A 74 -6.65 2.28 -12.06
CA ALA A 74 -6.84 2.03 -10.64
C ALA A 74 -6.27 0.65 -10.28
N SER A 75 -5.74 0.52 -9.07
CA SER A 75 -5.26 -0.77 -8.56
C SER A 75 -5.63 -0.95 -7.10
N PHE A 76 -5.94 -2.19 -6.73
CA PHE A 76 -6.22 -2.61 -5.36
C PHE A 76 -5.32 -3.78 -5.01
N CYS A 77 -4.71 -3.75 -3.83
CA CYS A 77 -3.82 -4.80 -3.34
C CYS A 77 -4.18 -5.17 -1.90
N ALA A 78 -4.17 -6.46 -1.62
CA ALA A 78 -4.25 -7.05 -0.29
C ALA A 78 -2.94 -7.78 -0.03
N GLU A 79 -2.25 -7.39 1.05
CA GLU A 79 -0.89 -7.80 1.34
C GLU A 79 -0.82 -8.33 2.77
N THR A 80 -0.44 -9.60 2.91
CA THR A 80 -0.43 -10.30 4.19
C THR A 80 0.99 -10.49 4.69
N ARG A 81 1.22 -10.30 6.00
CA ARG A 81 2.51 -10.57 6.63
C ARG A 81 2.86 -12.05 6.52
N VAL A 82 4.08 -12.33 6.09
CA VAL A 82 4.68 -13.67 6.12
C VAL A 82 5.35 -13.87 7.48
N PRO A 83 5.03 -14.94 8.24
CA PRO A 83 5.67 -15.20 9.53
C PRO A 83 7.15 -15.53 9.37
N GLU A 84 7.94 -15.20 10.39
CA GLU A 84 9.42 -15.28 10.35
C GLU A 84 9.97 -16.70 10.19
N GLU A 85 9.17 -17.71 10.57
CA GLU A 85 9.48 -19.13 10.43
C GLU A 85 9.10 -19.72 9.07
N ALA A 86 8.40 -18.97 8.21
CA ALA A 86 8.06 -19.44 6.87
C ALA A 86 9.31 -19.40 5.98
N THR A 87 9.81 -20.58 5.62
CA THR A 87 10.88 -20.74 4.66
C THR A 87 10.36 -20.41 3.26
N ILE A 88 11.20 -19.91 2.36
CA ILE A 88 10.78 -19.54 0.99
C ILE A 88 10.19 -20.76 0.23
N GLU A 89 10.53 -21.99 0.64
CA GLU A 89 9.95 -23.24 0.14
C GLU A 89 8.48 -23.44 0.54
N ASP A 90 8.01 -22.83 1.64
CA ASP A 90 6.62 -22.88 2.12
C ASP A 90 5.67 -21.99 1.31
N THR A 91 6.17 -21.24 0.32
CA THR A 91 5.34 -20.39 -0.55
C THR A 91 4.54 -21.22 -1.57
N GLN A 92 4.87 -22.51 -1.76
CA GLN A 92 3.99 -23.47 -2.39
C GLN A 92 3.15 -24.15 -1.31
N LEU A 93 2.18 -23.42 -0.76
CA LEU A 93 1.17 -24.01 0.11
C LEU A 93 0.43 -25.08 -0.70
N THR A 94 0.48 -26.34 -0.26
CA THR A 94 -0.45 -27.35 -0.74
C THR A 94 -1.87 -26.97 -0.28
N GLU A 95 -2.90 -27.38 -1.02
CA GLU A 95 -4.31 -27.03 -0.71
C GLU A 95 -4.70 -27.29 0.75
N GLU A 96 -4.08 -28.27 1.41
CA GLU A 96 -4.28 -28.61 2.82
C GLU A 96 -3.69 -27.57 3.79
N GLN A 97 -2.52 -27.01 3.48
CA GLN A 97 -1.89 -25.98 4.31
C GLN A 97 -2.62 -24.64 4.20
N ASP A 98 -3.14 -24.32 3.01
CA ASP A 98 -3.95 -23.12 2.77
C ASP A 98 -5.26 -23.17 3.59
N GLN A 99 -5.89 -24.35 3.68
CA GLN A 99 -7.09 -24.55 4.51
C GLN A 99 -6.78 -24.45 6.01
N ALA A 100 -5.64 -24.97 6.49
CA ALA A 100 -5.27 -24.90 7.90
C ALA A 100 -4.91 -23.46 8.35
N VAL A 101 -4.22 -22.70 7.48
CA VAL A 101 -3.92 -21.28 7.71
C VAL A 101 -5.20 -20.44 7.62
N ALA A 102 -6.11 -20.74 6.68
CA ALA A 102 -7.40 -20.07 6.61
C ALA A 102 -8.31 -20.38 7.81
N ALA A 103 -8.27 -21.60 8.33
CA ALA A 103 -9.08 -22.02 9.48
C ALA A 103 -8.55 -21.50 10.83
N SER A 104 -7.25 -21.21 10.93
CA SER A 104 -6.64 -20.63 12.14
C SER A 104 -6.64 -19.10 12.15
N ARG A 105 -6.98 -18.47 11.03
CA ARG A 105 -7.11 -17.01 10.91
C ARG A 105 -8.53 -16.57 11.24
N ASP A 106 -8.65 -15.53 12.08
CA ASP A 106 -9.89 -14.76 12.15
C ASP A 106 -10.22 -14.25 10.75
N LEU A 107 -11.31 -14.76 10.17
CA LEU A 107 -11.76 -14.36 8.84
C LEU A 107 -12.34 -12.96 8.93
N TYR A 108 -11.56 -11.96 8.52
CA TYR A 108 -12.02 -10.57 8.46
C TYR A 108 -12.89 -10.38 7.22
N SER A 109 -14.19 -10.29 7.44
CA SER A 109 -15.18 -9.92 6.43
C SER A 109 -15.00 -8.45 6.05
N ALA A 110 -14.69 -8.16 4.79
CA ALA A 110 -14.63 -6.78 4.27
C ALA A 110 -15.98 -6.03 4.36
N LEU A 111 -17.06 -6.75 4.69
CA LEU A 111 -18.41 -6.21 4.86
C LEU A 111 -18.90 -6.24 6.31
N GLY A 112 -18.12 -6.76 7.26
CA GLY A 112 -18.47 -6.76 8.68
C GLY A 112 -19.64 -7.67 9.09
N TRP A 113 -19.93 -8.72 8.30
CA TRP A 113 -20.86 -9.80 8.65
C TRP A 113 -20.12 -11.11 8.78
#